data_AF-A0A971Y0M8-F1
#
_entry.id   AF-A0A971Y0M8-F1
#
_cell.length_a   1.000
_cell.length_b   1.000
_cell.length_c   1.000
_cell.angle_alpha   90.00
_cell.angle_beta   90.00
_cell.angle_gamma   90.00
#
_symmetry.space_group_name_H-M   'P 1'
#
loop_
_entity.id
_entity.type
_entity.pdbx_description
1 polymer ?
#
loop_
_entity_poly.entity_id
_entity_poly.type
_entity_poly.pdbx_seq_one_letter_code
_entity_poly.pdbx_strand_id
1 'polypeptide(L)'
;MLRKKIDSWGRFTFSLLVFWAVLCLSNGFFSDLARLNGRLTLAAVESGYIAAMRGIFLLLILAATLSMTALVRRGLIIVPLVWAANCLRFSLAGSYQAMLKYIFFVSELLNLLLLIFLPIVLVILLWWSLDNLDPSLQAGKLAVPGLWALLVVTVSAGNYFVWHWSHSFGIDLTPPHYSLLLLLTGLGLAVLLTRHRPWEALLLYFLGLLLPAVIPMALLGWYDGLGIYLTILLPFAHGGFFSVWLELMLLLAGPILLVLVLSQYYNWKRGQKLIEII
;
A
#
# COMPACT_ATOMS: atom_id res chain seq x y z
N MET A 1 -10.12 28.63 -12.72
CA MET A 1 -10.12 27.15 -12.76
C MET A 1 -9.55 26.49 -11.48
N LEU A 2 -8.68 27.15 -10.71
CA LEU A 2 -8.20 26.71 -9.37
C LEU A 2 -9.20 26.88 -8.19
N ARG A 3 -10.47 27.18 -8.44
CA ARG A 3 -11.45 27.56 -7.39
C ARG A 3 -12.43 26.46 -6.96
N LYS A 4 -12.41 25.27 -7.59
CA LYS A 4 -13.22 24.15 -7.10
C LYS A 4 -12.49 23.49 -5.92
N LYS A 5 -13.00 23.81 -4.73
CA LYS A 5 -12.63 23.35 -3.38
C LYS A 5 -11.95 21.98 -3.33
N ILE A 6 -11.00 21.84 -2.40
CA ILE A 6 -10.60 20.55 -1.81
C ILE A 6 -11.88 19.77 -1.49
N ASP A 7 -12.12 18.73 -2.27
CA ASP A 7 -13.38 17.99 -2.35
C ASP A 7 -13.55 17.03 -1.14
N SER A 8 -13.50 17.62 0.07
CA SER A 8 -13.29 17.06 1.41
C SER A 8 -11.81 16.84 1.81
N TRP A 9 -11.40 17.50 2.89
CA TRP A 9 -10.08 17.35 3.51
C TRP A 9 -9.75 15.90 3.88
N GLY A 10 -10.74 15.11 4.30
CA GLY A 10 -10.53 13.70 4.63
C GLY A 10 -10.04 12.85 3.46
N ARG A 11 -10.61 13.03 2.26
CA ARG A 11 -10.15 12.31 1.05
C ARG A 11 -8.76 12.73 0.61
N PHE A 12 -8.44 14.02 0.77
CA PHE A 12 -7.10 14.53 0.51
C PHE A 12 -6.07 13.92 1.46
N THR A 13 -6.32 13.98 2.76
CA THR A 13 -5.44 13.41 3.79
C THR A 13 -5.26 11.90 3.60
N PHE A 14 -6.32 11.17 3.27
CA PHE A 14 -6.20 9.73 2.99
C PHE A 14 -5.35 9.45 1.75
N SER A 15 -5.55 10.19 0.66
CA SER A 15 -4.73 10.03 -0.55
C SER A 15 -3.24 10.33 -0.26
N LEU A 16 -2.97 11.29 0.63
CA LEU A 16 -1.62 11.62 1.08
C LEU A 16 -1.00 10.49 1.90
N LEU A 17 -1.76 9.89 2.82
CA LEU A 17 -1.31 8.73 3.60
C LEU A 17 -0.98 7.54 2.69
N VAL A 18 -1.84 7.25 1.71
CA VAL A 18 -1.58 6.19 0.72
C VAL A 18 -0.34 6.49 -0.10
N PHE A 19 -0.18 7.72 -0.60
CA PHE A 19 1.02 8.10 -1.35
C PHE A 19 2.30 7.96 -0.51
N TRP A 20 2.26 8.39 0.75
CA TRP A 20 3.37 8.23 1.68
C TRP A 20 3.69 6.76 1.96
N ALA A 21 2.66 5.92 2.14
CA ALA A 21 2.83 4.48 2.27
C ALA A 21 3.48 3.86 1.02
N VAL A 22 3.09 4.30 -0.19
CA VAL A 22 3.70 3.84 -1.44
C VAL A 22 5.18 4.25 -1.54
N LEU A 23 5.54 5.46 -1.11
CA LEU A 23 6.95 5.89 -1.05
C LEU A 23 7.75 5.01 -0.08
N CYS A 24 7.22 4.76 1.13
CA CYS A 24 7.87 3.89 2.12
C CYS A 24 8.01 2.46 1.61
N LEU A 25 6.95 1.92 0.99
CA LEU A 25 6.93 0.59 0.39
C LEU A 25 7.96 0.48 -0.72
N SER A 26 8.07 1.49 -1.59
CA SER A 26 9.10 1.50 -2.64
C SER A 26 10.50 1.44 -2.04
N ASN A 27 10.78 2.21 -0.99
CA ASN A 27 12.09 2.19 -0.36
C ASN A 27 12.40 0.85 0.33
N GLY A 28 11.43 0.28 1.07
CA GLY A 28 11.58 -1.04 1.69
C GLY A 28 11.80 -2.14 0.65
N PHE A 29 10.95 -2.19 -0.37
CA PHE A 29 11.03 -3.19 -1.43
C PHE A 29 12.34 -3.13 -2.22
N PHE A 30 12.84 -1.94 -2.55
CA PHE A 30 14.14 -1.80 -3.19
C PHE A 30 15.30 -2.27 -2.30
N SER A 31 15.20 -2.04 -0.98
CA SER A 31 16.19 -2.53 -0.01
C SER A 31 16.24 -4.05 0.06
N ASP A 32 15.09 -4.70 0.16
CA ASP A 32 14.99 -6.16 0.24
C ASP A 32 15.38 -6.80 -1.10
N LEU A 33 14.97 -6.22 -2.23
CA LEU A 33 15.32 -6.73 -3.53
C LEU A 33 16.83 -6.64 -3.82
N ALA A 34 17.51 -5.58 -3.34
CA ALA A 34 18.96 -5.49 -3.48
C ALA A 34 19.68 -6.70 -2.83
N ARG A 35 19.16 -7.18 -1.69
CA ARG A 35 19.69 -8.36 -1.00
C ARG A 35 19.32 -9.67 -1.72
N LEU A 36 18.08 -9.80 -2.18
CA LEU A 36 17.62 -10.98 -2.94
C LEU A 36 18.39 -11.15 -4.26
N ASN A 37 18.56 -10.07 -5.03
CA ASN A 37 19.29 -10.07 -6.30
C ASN A 37 20.77 -10.45 -6.14
N GLY A 38 21.37 -10.17 -4.97
CA GLY A 38 22.73 -10.59 -4.66
C GLY A 38 22.93 -12.11 -4.60
N ARG A 39 21.85 -12.89 -4.49
CA ARG A 39 21.86 -14.36 -4.48
C ARG A 39 21.09 -14.97 -5.65
N LEU A 40 20.89 -14.22 -6.73
CA LEU A 40 20.10 -14.67 -7.86
C LEU A 40 20.77 -15.90 -8.52
N THR A 41 19.99 -16.98 -8.65
CA THR A 41 20.40 -18.22 -9.33
C THR A 41 19.60 -18.40 -10.62
N LEU A 42 20.13 -19.19 -11.56
CA LEU A 42 19.43 -19.51 -12.80
C LEU A 42 18.09 -20.24 -12.55
N ALA A 43 18.07 -21.16 -11.57
CA ALA A 43 16.85 -21.87 -11.15
C ALA A 43 15.77 -20.91 -10.61
N ALA A 44 16.16 -19.83 -9.93
CA ALA A 44 15.20 -18.82 -9.45
C ALA A 44 14.61 -17.99 -10.60
N VAL A 45 15.41 -17.70 -11.63
CA VAL A 45 14.94 -17.02 -12.84
C VAL A 45 13.93 -17.90 -13.58
N GLU A 46 14.23 -19.20 -13.74
CA GLU A 46 13.34 -20.17 -14.39
C GLU A 46 12.04 -20.42 -13.62
N SER A 47 12.08 -20.40 -12.28
CA SER A 47 10.87 -20.48 -11.43
C SER A 47 10.06 -19.17 -11.38
N GLY A 48 10.48 -18.13 -12.10
CA GLY A 48 9.67 -16.95 -12.33
C GLY A 48 9.96 -15.74 -11.43
N TYR A 49 11.12 -15.69 -10.75
CA TYR A 49 11.52 -14.56 -9.90
C TYR A 49 11.37 -13.21 -10.61
N ILE A 50 11.90 -13.11 -11.84
CA ILE A 50 11.90 -11.87 -12.63
C ILE A 50 10.47 -11.46 -13.01
N ALA A 51 9.61 -12.42 -13.36
CA ALA A 51 8.22 -12.16 -13.71
C ALA A 51 7.42 -11.66 -12.49
N ALA A 52 7.59 -12.31 -11.34
CA ALA A 52 6.94 -11.90 -10.09
C ALA A 52 7.40 -10.50 -9.64
N MET A 53 8.70 -10.22 -9.74
CA MET A 53 9.29 -8.92 -9.43
C MET A 53 8.70 -7.82 -10.32
N ARG A 54 8.60 -8.07 -11.65
CA ARG A 54 7.95 -7.14 -12.60
C ARG A 54 6.48 -6.87 -12.25
N GLY A 55 5.75 -7.91 -11.85
CA GLY A 55 4.37 -7.77 -11.39
C GLY A 55 4.24 -6.79 -10.21
N ILE A 56 5.15 -6.87 -9.24
CA ILE A 56 5.17 -5.95 -8.08
C ILE A 56 5.52 -4.53 -8.49
N PHE A 57 6.48 -4.35 -9.40
CA PHE A 57 6.77 -3.02 -9.93
C PHE A 57 5.57 -2.40 -10.63
N LEU A 58 4.82 -3.18 -11.41
CA LEU A 58 3.59 -2.69 -12.06
C LEU A 58 2.54 -2.29 -11.02
N LEU A 59 2.37 -3.08 -9.95
CA LEU A 59 1.47 -2.74 -8.83
C LEU A 59 1.91 -1.46 -8.10
N LEU A 60 3.21 -1.30 -7.85
CA LEU A 60 3.79 -0.09 -7.27
C LEU A 60 3.59 1.13 -8.16
N ILE A 61 3.85 1.02 -9.46
CA ILE A 61 3.64 2.10 -10.44
C ILE A 61 2.16 2.46 -10.50
N LEU A 62 1.25 1.48 -10.50
CA LEU A 62 -0.19 1.71 -10.48
C LEU A 62 -0.62 2.42 -9.19
N ALA A 63 -0.14 1.97 -8.02
CA ALA A 63 -0.44 2.57 -6.72
C ALA A 63 0.09 4.01 -6.61
N ALA A 64 1.32 4.24 -7.08
CA ALA A 64 1.90 5.57 -7.18
C ALA A 64 1.04 6.44 -8.10
N THR A 65 0.78 5.98 -9.33
CA THR A 65 0.01 6.74 -10.32
C THR A 65 -1.36 7.15 -9.77
N LEU A 66 -2.17 6.22 -9.26
CA LEU A 66 -3.52 6.54 -8.78
C LEU A 66 -3.51 7.46 -7.56
N SER A 67 -2.60 7.27 -6.61
CA SER A 67 -2.47 8.14 -5.43
C SER A 67 -1.99 9.53 -5.82
N MET A 68 -1.05 9.63 -6.76
CA MET A 68 -0.58 10.90 -7.32
C MET A 68 -1.69 11.63 -8.09
N THR A 69 -2.43 10.95 -8.97
CA THR A 69 -3.58 11.54 -9.68
C THR A 69 -4.62 12.05 -8.70
N ALA A 70 -4.91 11.30 -7.62
CA ALA A 70 -5.82 11.72 -6.58
C ALA A 70 -5.36 13.02 -5.87
N LEU A 71 -4.05 13.18 -5.65
CA LEU A 71 -3.49 14.38 -5.02
C LEU A 71 -3.41 15.58 -5.98
N VAL A 72 -3.02 15.36 -7.24
CA VAL A 72 -2.95 16.39 -8.29
C VAL A 72 -4.33 16.97 -8.57
N ARG A 73 -5.38 16.13 -8.68
CA ARG A 73 -6.78 16.60 -8.81
C ARG A 73 -7.25 17.48 -7.66
N ARG A 74 -6.60 17.39 -6.50
CA ARG A 74 -6.92 18.16 -5.29
C ARG A 74 -5.95 19.33 -5.05
N GLY A 75 -5.08 19.62 -6.03
CA GLY A 75 -4.22 20.81 -6.05
C GLY A 75 -2.76 20.59 -5.65
N LEU A 76 -2.35 19.36 -5.29
CA LEU A 76 -0.97 19.08 -4.88
C LEU A 76 -0.10 18.67 -6.09
N ILE A 77 0.27 19.66 -6.89
CA ILE A 77 1.01 19.49 -8.16
C ILE A 77 2.46 19.00 -7.94
N ILE A 78 3.02 19.16 -6.74
CA ILE A 78 4.40 18.77 -6.43
C ILE A 78 4.59 17.24 -6.33
N VAL A 79 3.50 16.47 -6.21
CA VAL A 79 3.56 15.03 -5.93
C VAL A 79 4.32 14.19 -6.97
N PRO A 80 4.14 14.40 -8.29
CA PRO A 80 4.98 13.77 -9.31
C PRO A 80 6.48 14.08 -9.16
N LEU A 81 6.84 15.28 -8.70
CA LEU A 81 8.24 15.65 -8.44
C LEU A 81 8.79 14.93 -7.20
N VAL A 82 7.96 14.72 -6.17
CA VAL A 82 8.33 13.92 -4.98
C VAL A 82 8.61 12.47 -5.39
N TRP A 83 7.77 11.89 -6.26
CA TRP A 83 8.03 10.55 -6.80
C TRP A 83 9.34 10.50 -7.59
N ALA A 84 9.56 11.47 -8.49
CA ALA A 84 10.81 11.55 -9.25
C ALA A 84 12.03 11.64 -8.34
N ALA A 85 11.99 12.49 -7.30
CA ALA A 85 13.07 12.62 -6.32
C ALA A 85 13.31 11.33 -5.53
N ASN A 86 12.24 10.63 -5.13
CA ASN A 86 12.33 9.34 -4.46
C ASN A 86 13.02 8.29 -5.35
N CYS A 87 12.65 8.21 -6.63
CA CYS A 87 13.27 7.29 -7.58
C CYS A 87 14.72 7.67 -7.93
N LEU A 88 15.03 8.96 -8.08
CA LEU A 88 16.39 9.45 -8.31
C LEU A 88 17.32 9.14 -7.13
N ARG A 89 16.81 9.13 -5.90
CA ARG A 89 17.61 8.69 -4.75
C ARG A 89 18.10 7.24 -4.92
N PHE A 90 17.31 6.37 -5.55
CA PHE A 90 17.73 4.99 -5.80
C PHE A 90 18.89 4.90 -6.80
N SER A 91 18.98 5.78 -7.79
CA SER A 91 20.13 5.79 -8.70
C SER A 91 21.41 6.31 -8.06
N LEU A 92 21.29 7.15 -7.02
CA LEU A 92 22.43 7.71 -6.29
C LEU A 92 22.97 6.77 -5.20
N ALA A 93 22.12 5.92 -4.63
CA ALA A 93 22.52 4.89 -3.69
C ALA A 93 22.96 3.62 -4.44
N GLY A 94 24.28 3.47 -4.66
CA GLY A 94 24.88 2.47 -5.55
C GLY A 94 24.44 1.00 -5.37
N SER A 95 23.89 0.63 -4.22
CA SER A 95 23.32 -0.70 -3.98
C SER A 95 22.13 -1.05 -4.89
N TYR A 96 21.42 -0.06 -5.43
CA TYR A 96 20.21 -0.28 -6.23
C TYR A 96 20.46 -0.29 -7.74
N GLN A 97 21.65 0.11 -8.21
CA GLN A 97 21.97 0.14 -9.65
C GLN A 97 22.00 -1.26 -10.27
N ALA A 98 22.57 -2.24 -9.56
CA ALA A 98 22.60 -3.64 -9.99
C ALA A 98 21.19 -4.24 -10.14
N MET A 99 20.21 -3.74 -9.39
CA MET A 99 18.81 -4.17 -9.45
C MET A 99 18.10 -3.65 -10.70
N LEU A 100 18.46 -2.45 -11.19
CA LEU A 100 17.79 -1.82 -12.31
C LEU A 100 17.93 -2.63 -13.60
N LYS A 101 18.93 -3.51 -13.73
CA LYS A 101 19.12 -4.39 -14.90
C LYS A 101 17.95 -5.36 -15.12
N TYR A 102 17.21 -5.72 -14.08
CA TYR A 102 16.23 -6.82 -14.15
C TYR A 102 14.78 -6.37 -14.38
N ILE A 103 14.52 -5.06 -14.43
CA ILE A 103 13.16 -4.50 -14.40
C ILE A 103 12.44 -4.68 -15.75
N PHE A 104 12.77 -3.92 -16.80
CA PHE A 104 12.05 -4.01 -18.09
C PHE A 104 12.97 -4.26 -19.29
N PHE A 105 14.13 -3.61 -19.32
CA PHE A 105 15.11 -3.67 -20.41
C PHE A 105 16.51 -4.04 -19.89
N VAL A 106 17.42 -4.40 -20.78
CA VAL A 106 18.83 -4.65 -20.43
C VAL A 106 19.56 -3.37 -19.96
N SER A 107 19.07 -2.19 -20.38
CA SER A 107 19.64 -0.90 -20.01
C SER A 107 19.11 -0.38 -18.67
N GLU A 108 20.00 -0.21 -17.69
CA GLU A 108 19.71 0.36 -16.36
C GLU A 108 19.13 1.78 -16.45
N LEU A 109 19.70 2.62 -17.32
CA LEU A 109 19.26 3.99 -17.53
C LEU A 109 17.82 4.02 -18.06
N LEU A 110 17.50 3.18 -19.05
CA LEU A 110 16.16 3.12 -19.61
C LEU A 110 15.13 2.67 -18.56
N ASN A 111 15.48 1.70 -17.72
CA ASN A 111 14.62 1.24 -16.64
C ASN A 111 14.38 2.30 -15.56
N LEU A 112 15.41 3.07 -15.20
CA LEU A 112 15.28 4.20 -14.30
C LEU A 112 14.36 5.27 -14.89
N LEU A 113 14.57 5.62 -16.16
CA LEU A 113 13.73 6.59 -16.86
C LEU A 113 12.28 6.12 -16.91
N LEU A 114 12.02 4.84 -17.19
CA LEU A 114 10.67 4.30 -17.19
C LEU A 114 10.03 4.35 -15.78
N LEU A 115 10.77 3.98 -14.74
CA LEU A 115 10.27 4.03 -13.37
C LEU A 115 9.89 5.47 -12.94
N ILE A 116 10.62 6.46 -13.41
CA ILE A 116 10.35 7.89 -13.14
C ILE A 116 9.21 8.40 -14.02
N PHE A 117 9.36 8.32 -15.34
CA PHE A 117 8.51 9.01 -16.29
C PHE A 117 7.18 8.32 -16.54
N LEU A 118 7.12 6.98 -16.52
CA LEU A 118 5.88 6.25 -16.77
C LEU A 118 4.74 6.69 -15.84
N PRO A 119 4.90 6.67 -14.50
CA PRO A 119 3.83 7.10 -13.61
C PRO A 119 3.50 8.60 -13.76
N ILE A 120 4.48 9.46 -14.07
CA ILE A 120 4.23 10.89 -14.29
C ILE A 120 3.35 11.11 -15.53
N VAL A 121 3.70 10.46 -16.64
CA VAL A 121 2.92 10.53 -17.89
C VAL A 121 1.51 9.99 -17.66
N LEU A 122 1.39 8.84 -16.98
CA LEU A 122 0.08 8.27 -16.63
C LEU A 122 -0.73 9.20 -15.73
N VAL A 123 -0.11 9.88 -14.75
CA VAL A 123 -0.80 10.87 -13.92
C VAL A 123 -1.37 12.00 -14.75
N ILE A 124 -0.60 12.53 -15.70
CA ILE A 124 -1.03 13.62 -16.58
C ILE A 124 -2.19 13.16 -17.47
N LEU A 125 -2.07 11.96 -18.08
CA LEU A 125 -3.12 11.39 -18.93
C LEU A 125 -4.40 11.11 -18.14
N LEU A 126 -4.28 10.54 -16.94
CA LEU A 126 -5.42 10.28 -16.06
C LEU A 126 -6.04 11.57 -15.54
N TRP A 127 -5.23 12.57 -15.20
CA TRP A 127 -5.74 13.87 -14.79
C TRP A 127 -6.54 14.52 -15.92
N TRP A 128 -5.99 14.53 -17.14
CA TRP A 128 -6.66 15.13 -18.30
C TRP A 128 -7.93 14.37 -18.71
N SER A 129 -7.88 13.04 -18.73
CA SER A 129 -9.03 12.20 -19.10
C SER A 129 -10.14 12.21 -18.06
N LEU A 130 -9.82 12.18 -16.77
CA LEU A 130 -10.83 12.18 -15.69
C LEU A 130 -11.58 13.52 -15.59
N ASP A 131 -10.95 14.62 -15.98
CA ASP A 131 -11.61 15.92 -16.02
C ASP A 131 -12.66 15.99 -17.15
N ASN A 132 -12.51 15.19 -18.21
CA ASN A 132 -13.49 15.04 -19.28
C ASN A 132 -14.55 13.97 -18.97
N LEU A 133 -14.18 12.86 -18.34
CA LEU A 133 -15.05 11.70 -18.10
C LEU A 133 -15.93 11.82 -16.86
N ASP A 134 -15.45 12.50 -15.81
CA ASP A 134 -16.20 12.66 -14.56
C ASP A 134 -16.15 14.12 -14.07
N PRO A 135 -16.84 15.04 -14.79
CA PRO A 135 -16.91 16.46 -14.42
C PRO A 135 -17.67 16.67 -13.09
N SER A 136 -18.44 15.68 -12.66
CA SER A 136 -19.25 15.68 -11.43
C SER A 136 -18.54 15.09 -10.19
N LEU A 137 -17.30 14.58 -10.35
CA LEU A 137 -16.50 13.96 -9.28
C LEU A 137 -17.16 12.75 -8.60
N GLN A 138 -18.06 12.05 -9.28
CA GLN A 138 -18.74 10.86 -8.75
C GLN A 138 -17.77 9.69 -8.51
N ALA A 139 -16.78 9.50 -9.39
CA ALA A 139 -15.69 8.55 -9.22
C ALA A 139 -14.82 8.88 -8.00
N GLY A 140 -14.87 10.13 -7.50
CA GLY A 140 -14.25 10.53 -6.24
C GLY A 140 -14.77 9.75 -5.01
N LYS A 141 -15.98 9.15 -5.09
CA LYS A 141 -16.51 8.25 -4.05
C LYS A 141 -15.77 6.89 -4.04
N LEU A 142 -15.35 6.41 -5.21
CA LEU A 142 -14.63 5.15 -5.36
C LEU A 142 -13.11 5.30 -5.15
N ALA A 143 -12.58 6.53 -5.15
CA ALA A 143 -11.16 6.78 -4.97
C ALA A 143 -10.62 6.27 -3.62
N VAL A 144 -11.36 6.46 -2.51
CA VAL A 144 -10.94 5.98 -1.19
C VAL A 144 -10.91 4.44 -1.11
N PRO A 145 -12.00 3.71 -1.43
CA PRO A 145 -11.96 2.25 -1.40
C PRO A 145 -10.99 1.66 -2.44
N GLY A 146 -10.87 2.29 -3.62
CA GLY A 146 -9.94 1.84 -4.66
C GLY A 146 -8.47 2.00 -4.26
N LEU A 147 -8.09 3.15 -3.70
CA LEU A 147 -6.72 3.38 -3.19
C LEU A 147 -6.40 2.47 -2.01
N TRP A 148 -7.37 2.23 -1.12
CA TRP A 148 -7.21 1.29 -0.01
C TRP A 148 -6.98 -0.13 -0.52
N ALA A 149 -7.87 -0.63 -1.38
CA ALA A 149 -7.75 -1.97 -1.96
C ALA A 149 -6.43 -2.16 -2.70
N LEU A 150 -6.03 -1.17 -3.51
CA LEU A 150 -4.77 -1.23 -4.23
C LEU A 150 -3.56 -1.26 -3.29
N LEU A 151 -3.55 -0.44 -2.23
CA LEU A 151 -2.47 -0.48 -1.24
C LEU A 151 -2.39 -1.86 -0.57
N VAL A 152 -3.52 -2.46 -0.19
CA VAL A 152 -3.51 -3.79 0.44
C VAL A 152 -2.99 -4.84 -0.51
N VAL A 153 -3.42 -4.85 -1.76
CA VAL A 153 -2.93 -5.80 -2.77
C VAL A 153 -1.42 -5.64 -2.97
N THR A 154 -0.92 -4.41 -3.13
CA THR A 154 0.50 -4.15 -3.36
C THR A 154 1.35 -4.57 -2.15
N VAL A 155 0.91 -4.27 -0.93
CA VAL A 155 1.64 -4.70 0.29
C VAL A 155 1.59 -6.22 0.46
N SER A 156 0.43 -6.85 0.28
CA SER A 156 0.29 -8.30 0.42
C SER A 156 1.15 -9.05 -0.60
N ALA A 157 1.15 -8.60 -1.86
CA ALA A 157 1.98 -9.16 -2.92
C ALA A 157 3.48 -8.94 -2.65
N GLY A 158 3.86 -7.75 -2.18
CA GLY A 158 5.24 -7.44 -1.79
C GLY A 158 5.74 -8.32 -0.64
N ASN A 159 4.93 -8.47 0.41
CA ASN A 159 5.24 -9.34 1.53
C ASN A 159 5.38 -10.81 1.11
N TYR A 160 4.45 -11.31 0.29
CA TYR A 160 4.49 -12.68 -0.23
C TYR A 160 5.77 -12.92 -1.03
N PHE A 161 6.12 -11.99 -1.90
CA PHE A 161 7.31 -12.09 -2.74
C PHE A 161 8.59 -12.18 -1.92
N VAL A 162 8.77 -11.25 -0.98
CA VAL A 162 9.98 -11.26 -0.14
C VAL A 162 9.98 -12.52 0.71
N TRP A 163 8.84 -12.93 1.29
CA TRP A 163 8.75 -14.19 2.04
C TRP A 163 9.17 -15.40 1.23
N HIS A 164 8.57 -15.59 0.05
CA HIS A 164 8.82 -16.74 -0.80
C HIS A 164 10.30 -16.80 -1.24
N TRP A 165 10.84 -15.70 -1.76
CA TRP A 165 12.19 -15.69 -2.30
C TRP A 165 13.27 -15.63 -1.22
N SER A 166 12.99 -15.03 -0.06
CA SER A 166 13.88 -15.08 1.10
C SER A 166 14.09 -16.53 1.56
N HIS A 167 13.01 -17.31 1.65
CA HIS A 167 13.11 -18.75 1.95
C HIS A 167 13.84 -19.52 0.85
N SER A 168 13.51 -19.30 -0.42
CA SER A 168 14.16 -19.99 -1.55
C SER A 168 15.67 -19.72 -1.64
N PHE A 169 16.13 -18.53 -1.22
CA PHE A 169 17.56 -18.17 -1.21
C PHE A 169 18.27 -18.41 0.13
N GLY A 170 17.56 -18.92 1.15
CA GLY A 170 18.10 -19.10 2.50
C GLY A 170 18.62 -17.80 3.10
N ILE A 171 17.84 -16.72 2.97
CA ILE A 171 18.10 -15.40 3.57
C ILE A 171 17.03 -15.14 4.63
N ASP A 172 17.38 -14.46 5.72
CA ASP A 172 16.43 -13.98 6.74
C ASP A 172 16.03 -12.51 6.46
N LEU A 173 15.16 -12.30 5.46
CA LEU A 173 14.50 -11.01 5.19
C LEU A 173 13.03 -11.00 5.63
N THR A 174 12.55 -12.11 6.15
CA THR A 174 11.19 -12.25 6.66
C THR A 174 11.08 -11.74 8.09
N PRO A 175 9.90 -11.31 8.55
CA PRO A 175 8.86 -10.71 7.74
C PRO A 175 9.33 -9.34 7.17
N PRO A 176 8.83 -8.90 6.01
CA PRO A 176 9.28 -7.66 5.37
C PRO A 176 8.74 -6.37 6.04
N HIS A 177 8.03 -6.48 7.17
CA HIS A 177 7.45 -5.36 7.92
C HIS A 177 6.52 -4.40 7.12
N TYR A 178 6.17 -4.70 5.86
CA TYR A 178 5.33 -3.82 5.03
C TYR A 178 3.89 -3.72 5.56
N SER A 179 3.43 -4.73 6.30
CA SER A 179 2.10 -4.75 6.91
C SER A 179 1.88 -3.62 7.92
N LEU A 180 2.95 -3.02 8.45
CA LEU A 180 2.85 -1.79 9.24
C LEU A 180 2.27 -0.63 8.45
N LEU A 181 2.58 -0.54 7.16
CA LEU A 181 2.04 0.49 6.28
C LEU A 181 0.52 0.31 6.13
N LEU A 182 0.03 -0.93 6.09
CA LEU A 182 -1.41 -1.22 6.08
C LEU A 182 -2.07 -0.84 7.40
N LEU A 183 -1.47 -1.22 8.53
CA LEU A 183 -2.00 -0.87 9.84
C LEU A 183 -2.12 0.65 9.99
N LEU A 184 -1.03 1.39 9.77
CA LEU A 184 -1.02 2.86 9.91
C LEU A 184 -1.97 3.55 8.94
N THR A 185 -1.98 3.14 7.68
CA THR A 185 -2.86 3.76 6.67
C THR A 185 -4.33 3.41 6.92
N GLY A 186 -4.61 2.18 7.35
CA GLY A 186 -5.95 1.73 7.70
C GLY A 186 -6.49 2.39 8.99
N LEU A 187 -5.66 2.61 10.00
CA LEU A 187 -6.02 3.42 11.16
C LEU A 187 -6.31 4.86 10.74
N GLY A 188 -5.49 5.45 9.86
CA GLY A 188 -5.75 6.76 9.27
C GLY A 188 -7.09 6.83 8.53
N LEU A 189 -7.41 5.79 7.74
CA LEU A 189 -8.72 5.63 7.09
C LEU A 189 -9.86 5.61 8.12
N ALA A 190 -9.70 4.83 9.19
CA ALA A 190 -10.68 4.74 10.26
C ALA A 190 -10.90 6.12 10.91
N VAL A 191 -9.84 6.83 11.32
CA VAL A 191 -9.93 8.18 11.91
C VAL A 191 -10.73 9.14 11.01
N LEU A 192 -10.39 9.16 9.71
CA LEU A 192 -10.94 10.14 8.77
C LEU A 192 -12.43 9.88 8.45
N LEU A 193 -12.88 8.62 8.45
CA LEU A 193 -14.26 8.25 8.14
C LEU A 193 -15.18 8.16 9.38
N THR A 194 -14.62 7.88 10.56
CA THR A 194 -15.38 7.63 11.80
C THR A 194 -16.31 8.77 12.18
N ARG A 195 -15.92 10.03 11.92
CA ARG A 195 -16.73 11.21 12.27
C ARG A 195 -18.13 11.20 11.64
N HIS A 196 -18.27 10.58 10.48
CA HIS A 196 -19.50 10.60 9.69
C HIS A 196 -20.13 9.22 9.59
N ARG A 197 -19.32 8.16 9.44
CA ARG A 197 -19.79 6.81 9.12
C ARG A 197 -18.88 5.75 9.77
N PRO A 198 -19.00 5.52 11.09
CA PRO A 198 -18.12 4.59 11.82
C PRO A 198 -18.20 3.15 11.29
N TRP A 199 -19.41 2.70 10.94
CA TRP A 199 -19.63 1.35 10.42
C TRP A 199 -19.01 1.14 9.03
N GLU A 200 -19.17 2.12 8.13
CA GLU A 200 -18.53 2.06 6.81
C GLU A 200 -17.00 2.10 6.90
N ALA A 201 -16.45 2.84 7.88
CA ALA A 201 -15.01 2.90 8.13
C ALA A 201 -14.45 1.53 8.53
N LEU A 202 -15.10 0.84 9.48
CA LEU A 202 -14.72 -0.50 9.91
C LEU A 202 -14.91 -1.52 8.79
N LEU A 203 -16.06 -1.49 8.11
CA LEU A 203 -16.32 -2.39 6.99
C LEU A 203 -15.26 -2.23 5.90
N LEU A 204 -14.89 -1.00 5.54
CA LEU A 204 -13.87 -0.76 4.53
C LEU A 204 -12.48 -1.21 4.98
N TYR A 205 -12.13 -0.97 6.24
CA TYR A 205 -10.89 -1.46 6.85
C TYR A 205 -10.81 -2.99 6.76
N PHE A 206 -11.82 -3.70 7.29
CA PHE A 206 -11.83 -5.16 7.34
C PHE A 206 -11.98 -5.79 5.97
N LEU A 207 -12.78 -5.23 5.07
CA LEU A 207 -12.83 -5.73 3.69
C LEU A 207 -11.46 -5.63 3.02
N GLY A 208 -10.78 -4.51 3.16
CA GLY A 208 -9.43 -4.40 2.62
C GLY A 208 -8.48 -5.42 3.23
N LEU A 209 -8.55 -5.65 4.54
CA LEU A 209 -7.65 -6.55 5.27
C LEU A 209 -7.98 -8.05 5.09
N LEU A 210 -9.23 -8.43 4.80
CA LEU A 210 -9.65 -9.83 4.76
C LEU A 210 -9.92 -10.34 3.34
N LEU A 211 -10.41 -9.50 2.44
CA LEU A 211 -10.70 -9.90 1.06
C LEU A 211 -9.47 -10.50 0.32
N PRO A 212 -8.24 -9.97 0.50
CA PRO A 212 -7.08 -10.54 -0.16
C PRO A 212 -6.72 -11.95 0.32
N ALA A 213 -7.19 -12.38 1.51
CA ALA A 213 -7.00 -13.74 2.01
C ALA A 213 -7.64 -14.79 1.10
N VAL A 214 -8.70 -14.42 0.38
CA VAL A 214 -9.42 -15.31 -0.54
C VAL A 214 -8.50 -15.85 -1.64
N ILE A 215 -7.53 -15.06 -2.09
CA ILE A 215 -6.60 -15.44 -3.17
C ILE A 215 -5.71 -16.63 -2.75
N PRO A 216 -4.88 -16.54 -1.70
CA PRO A 216 -4.04 -17.67 -1.28
C PRO A 216 -4.90 -18.85 -0.83
N MET A 217 -6.06 -18.62 -0.20
CA MET A 217 -6.96 -19.72 0.21
C MET A 217 -7.57 -20.47 -0.98
N ALA A 218 -7.86 -19.77 -2.08
CA ALA A 218 -8.33 -20.39 -3.32
C ALA A 218 -7.20 -21.15 -4.04
N LEU A 219 -5.97 -20.66 -3.98
CA LEU A 219 -4.82 -21.24 -4.69
C LEU A 219 -4.17 -22.41 -3.93
N LEU A 220 -4.09 -22.33 -2.61
CA LEU A 220 -3.34 -23.26 -1.75
C LEU A 220 -4.24 -24.08 -0.83
N GLY A 221 -5.56 -23.88 -0.91
CA GLY A 221 -6.53 -24.48 0.00
C GLY A 221 -6.68 -23.68 1.30
N TRP A 222 -7.72 -24.02 2.07
CA TRP A 222 -8.14 -23.23 3.23
C TRP A 222 -7.05 -23.12 4.31
N TYR A 223 -6.41 -24.23 4.68
CA TYR A 223 -5.47 -24.27 5.79
C TYR A 223 -4.13 -23.59 5.44
N ASP A 224 -3.47 -24.05 4.37
CA ASP A 224 -2.17 -23.53 3.96
C ASP A 224 -2.28 -22.08 3.46
N GLY A 225 -3.34 -21.75 2.71
CA GLY A 225 -3.57 -20.41 2.22
C GLY A 225 -3.83 -19.39 3.34
N LEU A 226 -4.63 -19.75 4.36
CA LEU A 226 -4.84 -18.90 5.53
C LEU A 226 -3.54 -18.73 6.34
N GLY A 227 -2.80 -19.83 6.56
CA GLY A 227 -1.55 -19.81 7.30
C GLY A 227 -0.51 -18.89 6.65
N ILE A 228 -0.36 -18.99 5.32
CA ILE A 228 0.52 -18.13 4.53
C ILE A 228 0.05 -16.69 4.58
N TYR A 229 -1.25 -16.44 4.40
CA TYR A 229 -1.80 -15.08 4.46
C TYR A 229 -1.53 -14.40 5.80
N LEU A 230 -1.78 -15.10 6.92
CA LEU A 230 -1.50 -14.58 8.26
C LEU A 230 0.00 -14.31 8.46
N THR A 231 0.86 -15.20 7.97
CA THR A 231 2.33 -15.03 8.05
C THR A 231 2.81 -13.76 7.34
N ILE A 232 2.20 -13.44 6.20
CA ILE A 232 2.50 -12.25 5.39
C ILE A 232 1.91 -10.98 6.02
N LEU A 233 0.77 -11.11 6.71
CA LEU A 233 0.04 -10.00 7.28
C LEU A 233 0.59 -9.56 8.64
N LEU A 234 1.31 -10.43 9.35
CA LEU A 234 1.92 -10.13 10.64
C LEU A 234 3.26 -9.40 10.48
N PRO A 235 3.33 -8.09 10.81
CA PRO A 235 4.54 -7.29 10.60
C PRO A 235 5.76 -7.72 11.43
N PHE A 236 5.61 -8.43 12.56
CA PHE A 236 6.72 -8.79 13.45
C PHE A 236 6.74 -10.28 13.85
N ALA A 237 6.38 -11.18 12.93
CA ALA A 237 6.37 -12.64 13.11
C ALA A 237 7.70 -13.31 13.57
N HIS A 238 8.72 -12.53 13.97
CA HIS A 238 9.92 -12.99 14.68
C HIS A 238 9.75 -13.03 16.20
N GLY A 239 8.67 -12.47 16.75
CA GLY A 239 8.39 -12.56 18.17
C GLY A 239 7.74 -13.89 18.57
N GLY A 240 7.92 -14.29 19.83
CA GLY A 240 7.19 -15.43 20.40
C GLY A 240 5.67 -15.22 20.37
N PHE A 241 4.91 -16.22 20.84
CA PHE A 241 3.44 -16.24 20.85
C PHE A 241 2.78 -14.90 21.23
N PHE A 242 3.35 -14.17 22.19
CA PHE A 242 2.87 -12.86 22.61
C PHE A 242 2.90 -11.78 21.52
N SER A 243 3.95 -11.73 20.68
CA SER A 243 4.04 -10.75 19.58
C SER A 243 2.96 -10.98 18.54
N VAL A 244 2.79 -12.25 18.13
CA VAL A 244 1.75 -12.66 17.19
C VAL A 244 0.36 -12.30 17.74
N TRP A 245 0.11 -12.60 19.02
CA TRP A 245 -1.15 -12.23 19.68
C TRP A 245 -1.37 -10.71 19.68
N LEU A 246 -0.35 -9.93 20.07
CA LEU A 246 -0.43 -8.47 20.14
C LEU A 246 -0.69 -7.86 18.76
N GLU A 247 -0.05 -8.36 17.71
CA GLU A 247 -0.22 -7.90 16.33
C GLU A 247 -1.63 -8.19 15.82
N LEU A 248 -2.15 -9.40 16.05
CA LEU A 248 -3.53 -9.73 15.71
C LEU A 248 -4.52 -8.83 16.46
N MET A 249 -4.25 -8.54 17.74
CA MET A 249 -5.07 -7.60 18.51
C MET A 249 -4.99 -6.18 17.95
N LEU A 250 -3.82 -5.71 17.54
CA LEU A 250 -3.65 -4.40 16.93
C LEU A 250 -4.31 -4.28 15.56
N LEU A 251 -4.31 -5.35 14.75
CA LEU A 251 -4.94 -5.37 13.43
C LEU A 251 -6.46 -5.54 13.50
N LEU A 252 -6.97 -6.27 14.49
CA LEU A 252 -8.40 -6.59 14.60
C LEU A 252 -9.12 -5.71 15.62
N ALA A 253 -8.66 -5.70 16.88
CA ALA A 253 -9.30 -4.97 17.97
C ALA A 253 -8.94 -3.47 17.97
N GLY A 254 -7.70 -3.13 17.59
CA GLY A 254 -7.21 -1.75 17.54
C GLY A 254 -8.12 -0.78 16.75
N PRO A 255 -8.50 -1.09 15.50
CA PRO A 255 -9.42 -0.28 14.71
C PRO A 255 -10.80 -0.16 15.35
N ILE A 256 -11.33 -1.24 15.95
CA ILE A 256 -12.62 -1.23 16.62
C ILE A 256 -12.58 -0.27 17.82
N LEU A 257 -11.57 -0.42 18.69
CA LEU A 257 -11.38 0.45 19.85
C LEU A 257 -11.17 1.91 19.45
N LEU A 258 -10.38 2.16 18.41
CA LEU A 258 -10.15 3.50 17.87
C LEU A 258 -11.47 4.13 17.38
N VAL A 259 -12.26 3.39 16.60
CA VAL A 259 -13.55 3.87 16.08
C VAL A 259 -14.52 4.13 17.23
N LEU A 260 -14.56 3.24 18.24
CA LEU A 260 -15.38 3.42 19.44
C LEU A 260 -14.98 4.70 20.19
N VAL A 261 -13.71 4.88 20.53
CA VAL A 261 -13.21 6.05 21.27
C VAL A 261 -13.51 7.34 20.53
N LEU A 262 -13.23 7.38 19.22
CA LEU A 262 -13.51 8.56 18.40
C LEU A 262 -15.01 8.83 18.28
N SER A 263 -15.82 7.79 18.12
CA SER A 263 -17.27 7.94 18.06
C SER A 263 -17.82 8.46 19.39
N GLN A 264 -17.34 7.96 20.54
CA GLN A 264 -17.73 8.48 21.86
C GLN A 264 -17.33 9.95 22.00
N TYR A 265 -16.10 10.31 21.63
CA TYR A 265 -15.61 11.69 21.71
C TYR A 265 -16.46 12.66 20.86
N TYR A 266 -16.82 12.27 19.64
CA TYR A 266 -17.66 13.11 18.78
C TYR A 266 -19.11 13.19 19.28
N ASN A 267 -19.67 12.11 19.82
CA ASN A 267 -21.01 12.09 20.39
C ASN A 267 -21.07 12.96 21.65
N TRP A 268 -20.06 12.88 22.52
CA TRP A 268 -19.92 13.75 23.69
C TRP A 268 -19.88 15.22 23.31
N LYS A 269 -19.04 15.61 22.33
CA LYS A 269 -18.97 16.99 21.84
C LYS A 269 -20.29 17.49 21.23
N ARG A 270 -21.17 16.60 20.80
CA ARG A 270 -22.51 16.92 20.28
C ARG A 270 -23.59 16.89 21.36
N GLY A 271 -23.24 16.65 22.63
CA GLY A 271 -24.19 16.53 23.74
C GLY A 271 -25.07 15.29 23.67
N GLN A 272 -24.68 14.27 22.91
CA GLN A 272 -25.43 13.01 22.80
C GLN A 272 -25.06 12.07 23.94
N LYS A 273 -25.98 11.15 24.28
CA LYS A 273 -25.72 10.12 25.30
C LYS A 273 -24.53 9.26 24.88
N LEU A 274 -23.56 9.15 25.78
CA LEU A 274 -22.43 8.24 25.66
C LEU A 274 -22.94 6.79 25.77
N ILE A 275 -22.29 5.87 25.07
CA ILE A 275 -22.59 4.44 25.26
C ILE A 275 -21.88 4.02 26.56
N GLU A 276 -22.62 3.43 27.49
CA GLU A 276 -22.03 2.76 28.65
C GLU A 276 -21.21 1.57 28.17
N ILE A 277 -19.91 1.62 28.42
CA ILE A 277 -19.01 0.48 28.25
C ILE A 277 -18.99 -0.20 29.61
N ILE A 278 -19.74 -1.31 29.76
CA ILE A 278 -19.73 -2.20 30.93
C ILE A 278 -18.62 -3.24 30.74
#